data_AF-A0A372KIY5-F1
#
_entry.id   AF-A0A372KIY5-F1
#
_cell.length_a   1.000
_cell.length_b   1.000
_cell.length_c   1.000
_cell.angle_alpha   90.00
_cell.angle_beta   90.00
_cell.angle_gamma   90.00
#
_symmetry.space_group_name_H-M   'P 1'
#
loop_
_entity.id
_entity.type
_entity.pdbx_description
1 polymer ?
#
loop_
_entity_poly.entity_id
_entity_poly.type
_entity_poly.pdbx_seq_one_letter_code
_entity_poly.pdbx_strand_id
1 'polypeptide(L)'
;KLREYDAASSGFFDDISDLETNINTGLSQLQTDVAAFNGSFTIPSKKALNWTKAINTKWEKRTLVMDYVNTYGFDRATAETLYKLQEGILEKADKENWSNKKVLYEYNRLIASFAPDSYVSTRWKAICGTEEKEERDKLCKEYGLSSGDIETLEKGIVTQHTDSEVSKDFAHEAVQIAAFTEESWDFISTDNAVHNLSHIVNEGLEHEEISFKGDVDSGRYSDSDFNSDLDAINYYKRATADKADRDDIFTIGADYNSGISDNSINRVNEFYDNYDYSGIIFGWGKKSGEDVVEDIIEDETIGSNHISSPYSDDEKEKHKKDFYDYLERGEKKNVK
;
A
#
# COMPACT_ATOMS: atom_id res chain seq x y z
N LYS A 1 -18.10 -29.35 -1.32
CA LYS A 1 -18.02 -28.01 -1.95
C LYS A 1 -17.67 -26.91 -0.94
N LEU A 2 -18.55 -26.43 -0.06
CA LEU A 2 -18.16 -25.39 0.93
C LEU A 2 -17.10 -25.84 1.95
N ARG A 3 -17.19 -27.06 2.48
CA ARG A 3 -16.16 -27.63 3.38
C ARG A 3 -14.84 -27.98 2.69
N GLU A 4 -14.88 -28.24 1.38
CA GLU A 4 -13.67 -28.45 0.57
C GLU A 4 -13.01 -27.11 0.21
N TYR A 5 -13.82 -26.06 0.03
CA TYR A 5 -13.37 -24.68 -0.15
C TYR A 5 -12.77 -24.11 1.13
N ASP A 6 -13.37 -24.37 2.29
CA ASP A 6 -12.82 -24.04 3.61
C ASP A 6 -11.51 -24.79 3.88
N ALA A 7 -11.41 -26.06 3.49
CA ALA A 7 -10.16 -26.81 3.57
C ALA A 7 -9.05 -26.28 2.64
N ALA A 8 -9.42 -25.64 1.53
CA ALA A 8 -8.49 -24.97 0.60
C ALA A 8 -8.22 -23.49 0.97
N SER A 9 -9.09 -22.87 1.78
CA SER A 9 -8.99 -21.50 2.31
C SER A 9 -9.11 -21.52 3.83
N SER A 10 -8.18 -22.24 4.47
CA SER A 10 -8.24 -22.52 5.91
C SER A 10 -8.50 -21.25 6.71
N GLY A 11 -9.61 -21.22 7.44
CA GLY A 11 -10.00 -20.12 8.31
C GLY A 11 -11.00 -19.14 7.72
N PHE A 12 -11.51 -19.38 6.51
CA PHE A 12 -12.55 -18.54 5.90
C PHE A 12 -13.83 -18.46 6.77
N PHE A 13 -14.14 -19.53 7.52
CA PHE A 13 -15.32 -19.61 8.39
C PHE A 13 -15.03 -19.57 9.90
N ASP A 14 -13.76 -19.42 10.33
CA ASP A 14 -13.41 -19.49 11.76
C ASP A 14 -14.11 -18.40 12.59
N ASP A 15 -14.32 -17.23 11.99
CA ASP A 15 -14.99 -16.10 12.64
C ASP A 15 -16.53 -16.22 12.61
N ILE A 16 -17.12 -17.21 11.92
CA ILE A 16 -18.58 -17.36 11.83
C ILE A 16 -19.19 -17.70 13.19
N SER A 17 -18.56 -18.59 13.96
CA SER A 17 -19.08 -18.98 15.28
C SER A 17 -19.13 -17.79 16.24
N ASP A 18 -18.12 -16.93 16.17
CA ASP A 18 -18.05 -15.74 16.99
C ASP A 18 -18.98 -14.63 16.49
N LEU A 19 -19.12 -14.48 15.18
CA LEU A 19 -20.10 -13.58 14.56
C LEU A 19 -21.52 -13.99 14.93
N GLU A 20 -21.83 -15.29 14.86
CA GLU A 20 -23.10 -15.87 15.29
C GLU A 20 -23.37 -15.57 16.76
N THR A 21 -22.37 -15.74 17.63
CA THR A 21 -22.49 -15.42 19.06
C THR A 21 -22.80 -13.94 19.30
N ASN A 22 -22.11 -13.04 18.60
CA ASN A 22 -22.34 -11.59 18.71
C ASN A 22 -23.71 -11.17 18.15
N ILE A 23 -24.14 -11.73 17.02
CA ILE A 23 -25.46 -11.50 16.42
C ILE A 23 -26.56 -12.00 17.35
N ASN A 24 -26.42 -13.21 17.91
CA ASN A 24 -27.37 -13.78 18.86
C ASN A 24 -27.47 -12.93 20.15
N THR A 25 -26.36 -12.35 20.59
CA THR A 25 -26.34 -11.39 21.71
C THR A 25 -27.16 -10.14 21.36
N GLY A 26 -26.95 -9.55 20.17
CA GLY A 26 -27.72 -8.40 19.69
C GLY A 26 -29.23 -8.69 19.56
N LEU A 27 -29.59 -9.85 18.98
CA LEU A 27 -30.98 -10.30 18.85
C LEU A 27 -31.66 -10.51 20.21
N SER A 28 -30.95 -11.11 21.18
CA SER A 28 -31.48 -11.34 22.53
C SER A 28 -31.75 -10.02 23.27
N GLN A 29 -30.86 -9.03 23.08
CA GLN A 29 -31.04 -7.69 23.65
C GLN A 29 -32.25 -6.99 23.03
N LEU A 30 -32.39 -7.02 21.70
CA LEU A 30 -33.57 -6.48 21.00
C LEU A 30 -34.88 -7.13 21.47
N GLN A 31 -34.90 -8.46 21.61
CA GLN A 31 -36.08 -9.17 22.11
C GLN A 31 -36.45 -8.76 23.54
N THR A 32 -35.46 -8.60 24.42
CA THR A 32 -35.68 -8.16 25.81
C THR A 32 -36.25 -6.74 25.86
N ASP A 33 -35.67 -5.82 25.09
CA ASP A 33 -36.06 -4.42 25.07
C ASP A 33 -37.46 -4.22 24.45
N VAL A 34 -37.80 -5.01 23.42
CA VAL A 34 -39.14 -5.02 22.82
C VAL A 34 -40.16 -5.69 23.74
N ALA A 35 -39.82 -6.78 24.42
CA ALA A 35 -40.73 -7.46 25.34
C ALA A 35 -41.08 -6.60 26.57
N ALA A 36 -40.16 -5.73 26.99
CA ALA A 36 -40.37 -4.78 28.08
C ALA A 36 -41.09 -3.47 27.64
N PHE A 37 -41.48 -3.36 26.37
CA PHE A 37 -42.02 -2.13 25.80
C PHE A 37 -43.47 -1.87 26.25
N ASN A 38 -43.64 -1.03 27.26
CA ASN A 38 -44.92 -0.46 27.69
C ASN A 38 -44.87 1.08 27.76
N GLY A 39 -43.92 1.72 27.06
CA GLY A 39 -43.64 3.16 27.16
C GLY A 39 -42.43 3.61 26.32
N SER A 40 -41.58 4.50 26.84
CA SER A 40 -40.39 4.99 26.13
C SER A 40 -39.33 3.90 25.92
N PHE A 41 -38.79 3.80 24.70
CA PHE A 41 -37.67 2.93 24.37
C PHE A 41 -36.41 3.36 25.13
N THR A 42 -35.84 2.46 25.94
CA THR A 42 -34.59 2.72 26.64
C THR A 42 -33.44 2.32 25.73
N ILE A 43 -32.60 3.29 25.33
CA ILE A 43 -31.41 2.99 24.54
C ILE A 43 -30.46 2.15 25.40
N PRO A 44 -29.98 0.98 24.89
CA PRO A 44 -29.04 0.14 25.63
C PRO A 44 -27.81 0.93 26.08
N SER A 45 -27.33 0.62 27.30
CA SER A 45 -26.13 1.28 27.81
C SER A 45 -24.91 1.00 26.91
N LYS A 46 -23.91 1.90 26.91
CA LYS A 46 -22.65 1.69 26.17
C LYS A 46 -22.01 0.33 26.46
N LYS A 47 -22.07 -0.14 27.71
CA LYS A 47 -21.57 -1.46 28.12
C LYS A 47 -22.34 -2.62 27.47
N ALA A 48 -23.66 -2.48 27.31
CA ALA A 48 -24.50 -3.48 26.66
C ALA A 48 -24.27 -3.54 25.14
N LEU A 49 -23.80 -2.45 24.53
CA LEU A 49 -23.45 -2.38 23.11
C LEU A 49 -21.99 -2.75 22.80
N ASN A 50 -21.22 -3.27 23.76
CA ASN A 50 -19.82 -3.65 23.50
C ASN A 50 -19.65 -4.70 22.39
N TRP A 51 -20.68 -5.51 22.12
CA TRP A 51 -20.65 -6.48 21.02
C TRP A 51 -20.50 -5.83 19.64
N THR A 52 -20.97 -4.60 19.43
CA THR A 52 -20.85 -3.92 18.13
C THR A 52 -19.38 -3.59 17.83
N LYS A 53 -18.63 -3.16 18.86
CA LYS A 53 -17.18 -2.96 18.74
C LYS A 53 -16.46 -4.25 18.40
N ALA A 54 -16.81 -5.34 19.07
CA ALA A 54 -16.20 -6.64 18.82
C ALA A 54 -16.47 -7.16 17.39
N ILE A 55 -17.67 -6.91 16.83
CA ILE A 55 -17.96 -7.22 15.42
C ILE A 55 -17.12 -6.34 14.50
N ASN A 56 -17.09 -5.03 14.72
CA ASN A 56 -16.36 -4.10 13.85
C ASN A 56 -14.86 -4.44 13.81
N THR A 57 -14.21 -4.62 14.97
CA THR A 57 -12.78 -4.98 15.03
C THR A 57 -12.48 -6.31 14.32
N LYS A 58 -13.35 -7.32 14.44
CA LYS A 58 -13.17 -8.59 13.72
C LYS A 58 -13.33 -8.42 12.22
N TRP A 59 -14.31 -7.62 11.81
CA TRP A 59 -14.54 -7.32 10.42
C TRP A 59 -13.36 -6.56 9.81
N GLU A 60 -12.88 -5.51 10.47
CA GLU A 60 -11.70 -4.72 10.07
C GLU A 60 -10.46 -5.62 9.92
N LYS A 61 -10.13 -6.41 10.94
CA LYS A 61 -9.03 -7.38 10.86
C LYS A 61 -9.19 -8.32 9.65
N ARG A 62 -10.39 -8.88 9.46
CA ARG A 62 -10.66 -9.80 8.36
C ARG A 62 -10.52 -9.13 7.01
N THR A 63 -11.01 -7.90 6.85
CA THR A 63 -10.87 -7.10 5.63
C THR A 63 -9.40 -6.90 5.29
N LEU A 64 -8.59 -6.48 6.26
CA LEU A 64 -7.15 -6.25 6.06
C LEU A 64 -6.38 -7.53 5.75
N VAL A 65 -6.63 -8.62 6.47
CA VAL A 65 -6.00 -9.92 6.19
C VAL A 65 -6.40 -10.44 4.81
N MET A 66 -7.68 -10.35 4.45
CA MET A 66 -8.15 -10.84 3.16
C MET A 66 -7.71 -9.95 2.00
N ASP A 67 -7.44 -8.66 2.22
CA ASP A 67 -6.81 -7.81 1.21
C ASP A 67 -5.45 -8.38 0.82
N TYR A 68 -4.57 -8.68 1.78
CA TYR A 68 -3.28 -9.29 1.49
C TYR A 68 -3.36 -10.60 0.72
N VAL A 69 -4.33 -11.45 1.07
CA VAL A 69 -4.56 -12.72 0.38
C VAL A 69 -5.06 -12.51 -1.04
N ASN A 70 -6.05 -11.63 -1.23
CA ASN A 70 -6.75 -11.49 -2.51
C ASN A 70 -5.98 -10.62 -3.52
N THR A 71 -5.27 -9.60 -3.02
CA THR A 71 -4.59 -8.58 -3.83
C THR A 71 -3.17 -8.99 -4.17
N TYR A 72 -2.44 -9.57 -3.21
CA TYR A 72 -1.02 -9.91 -3.36
C TYR A 72 -0.76 -11.42 -3.39
N GLY A 73 -1.80 -12.25 -3.18
CA GLY A 73 -1.67 -13.71 -3.25
C GLY A 73 -0.98 -14.34 -2.04
N PHE A 74 -0.82 -13.61 -0.94
CA PHE A 74 -0.18 -14.15 0.27
C PHE A 74 -0.97 -15.31 0.88
N ASP A 75 -0.26 -16.25 1.50
CA ASP A 75 -0.92 -17.20 2.40
C ASP A 75 -1.44 -16.49 3.66
N ARG A 76 -2.39 -17.14 4.34
CA ARG A 76 -3.05 -16.53 5.50
C ARG A 76 -2.09 -16.26 6.66
N ALA A 77 -1.05 -17.07 6.83
CA ALA A 77 -0.09 -16.87 7.91
C ALA A 77 0.77 -15.63 7.68
N THR A 78 1.22 -15.41 6.44
CA THR A 78 1.90 -14.16 6.06
C THR A 78 0.96 -12.96 6.21
N ALA A 79 -0.28 -13.05 5.70
CA ALA A 79 -1.26 -11.96 5.80
C ALA A 79 -1.62 -11.59 7.25
N GLU A 80 -1.82 -12.58 8.12
CA GLU A 80 -2.06 -12.34 9.55
C GLU A 80 -0.84 -11.71 10.24
N THR A 81 0.37 -12.05 9.79
CA THR A 81 1.60 -11.46 10.32
C THR A 81 1.80 -10.02 9.86
N LEU A 82 1.44 -9.69 8.61
CA LEU A 82 1.41 -8.32 8.11
C LEU A 82 0.42 -7.46 8.91
N TYR A 83 -0.78 -7.97 9.16
CA TYR A 83 -1.76 -7.31 10.03
C TYR A 83 -1.21 -7.08 11.45
N LYS A 84 -0.52 -8.07 12.03
CA LYS A 84 0.10 -7.93 13.36
C LYS A 84 1.17 -6.82 13.37
N LEU A 85 1.96 -6.69 12.29
CA LEU A 85 2.92 -5.60 12.14
C LEU A 85 2.22 -4.23 12.10
N GLN A 86 1.11 -4.13 11.36
CA GLN A 86 0.29 -2.92 11.32
C GLN A 86 -0.20 -2.52 12.71
N GLU A 87 -0.74 -3.47 13.49
CA GLU A 87 -1.21 -3.21 14.86
C GLU A 87 -0.08 -2.69 15.76
N GLY A 88 1.09 -3.33 15.73
CA GLY A 88 2.23 -2.91 16.53
C GLY A 88 2.73 -1.51 16.18
N ILE A 89 2.74 -1.17 14.89
CA ILE A 89 3.11 0.16 14.41
C ILE A 89 2.07 1.20 14.84
N LEU A 90 0.78 0.92 14.69
CA LEU A 90 -0.29 1.84 15.13
C LEU A 90 -0.24 2.07 16.65
N GLU A 91 0.04 1.03 17.44
CA GLU A 91 0.19 1.18 18.90
C GLU A 91 1.36 2.12 19.26
N LYS A 92 2.47 2.06 18.51
CA LYS A 92 3.59 3.00 18.70
C LYS A 92 3.23 4.40 18.20
N ALA A 93 2.57 4.48 17.05
CA ALA A 93 2.10 5.73 16.45
C ALA A 93 1.15 6.51 17.36
N ASP A 94 0.29 5.82 18.13
CA ASP A 94 -0.55 6.41 19.17
C ASP A 94 0.25 7.04 20.30
N LYS A 95 1.25 6.31 20.80
CA LYS A 95 2.09 6.74 21.93
C LYS A 95 2.97 7.93 21.56
N GLU A 96 3.44 7.95 20.33
CA GLU A 96 4.39 8.96 19.84
C GLU A 96 3.73 10.04 18.97
N ASN A 97 2.41 9.96 18.77
CA ASN A 97 1.63 10.91 17.98
C ASN A 97 2.17 11.08 16.55
N TRP A 98 2.39 9.97 15.86
CA TRP A 98 2.87 9.96 14.47
C TRP A 98 1.79 10.46 13.50
N SER A 99 2.25 11.08 12.40
CA SER A 99 1.41 11.46 11.25
C SER A 99 1.13 10.25 10.35
N ASN A 100 0.15 10.37 9.44
CA ASN A 100 -0.12 9.33 8.43
C ASN A 100 1.14 9.02 7.61
N LYS A 101 1.88 10.06 7.19
CA LYS A 101 3.15 9.92 6.46
C LYS A 101 4.15 9.08 7.25
N LYS A 102 4.30 9.32 8.56
CA LYS A 102 5.25 8.56 9.37
C LYS A 102 4.85 7.10 9.55
N VAL A 103 3.55 6.82 9.68
CA VAL A 103 3.06 5.43 9.76
C VAL A 103 3.28 4.71 8.43
N LEU A 104 2.93 5.35 7.30
CA LEU A 104 3.19 4.81 5.97
C LEU A 104 4.68 4.55 5.75
N TYR A 105 5.53 5.50 6.13
CA TYR A 105 6.98 5.36 6.05
C TYR A 105 7.47 4.13 6.81
N GLU A 106 7.12 4.03 8.09
CA GLU A 106 7.65 2.99 8.96
C GLU A 106 7.18 1.61 8.51
N TYR A 107 5.91 1.46 8.15
CA TYR A 107 5.39 0.20 7.65
C TYR A 107 6.11 -0.20 6.35
N ASN A 108 6.09 0.69 5.36
CA ASN A 108 6.53 0.34 4.02
C ASN A 108 8.05 0.17 3.91
N ARG A 109 8.86 0.96 4.65
CA ARG A 109 10.32 0.75 4.65
C ARG A 109 10.69 -0.62 5.23
N LEU A 110 9.95 -1.11 6.23
CA LEU A 110 10.19 -2.43 6.82
C LEU A 110 9.79 -3.54 5.84
N ILE A 111 8.67 -3.40 5.14
CA ILE A 111 8.25 -4.34 4.09
C ILE A 111 9.32 -4.42 2.98
N ALA A 112 9.75 -3.29 2.43
CA ALA A 112 10.79 -3.24 1.40
C ALA A 112 12.11 -3.89 1.87
N SER A 113 12.45 -3.74 3.16
CA SER A 113 13.64 -4.34 3.76
C SER A 113 13.62 -5.87 3.81
N PHE A 114 12.48 -6.52 3.57
CA PHE A 114 12.40 -7.97 3.39
C PHE A 114 12.86 -8.46 2.02
N ALA A 115 13.06 -7.58 1.04
CA ALA A 115 13.64 -7.90 -0.27
C ALA A 115 15.04 -7.24 -0.44
N PRO A 116 16.06 -7.71 0.31
CA PRO A 116 17.34 -7.02 0.45
C PRO A 116 18.15 -6.93 -0.84
N ASP A 117 18.05 -7.93 -1.72
CA ASP A 117 18.75 -7.96 -3.00
C ASP A 117 18.28 -6.84 -3.96
N SER A 118 17.04 -6.39 -3.78
CA SER A 118 16.42 -5.33 -4.59
C SER A 118 16.50 -3.97 -3.89
N TYR A 119 16.20 -3.92 -2.58
CA TYR A 119 15.84 -2.67 -1.90
C TYR A 119 16.67 -2.34 -0.65
N VAL A 120 17.85 -2.94 -0.43
CA VAL A 120 18.72 -2.60 0.73
C VAL A 120 20.11 -2.09 0.31
N SER A 121 20.27 -1.70 -0.95
CA SER A 121 21.49 -1.01 -1.41
C SER A 121 21.59 0.42 -0.86
N THR A 122 22.78 1.04 -0.90
CA THR A 122 23.03 2.39 -0.35
C THR A 122 22.02 3.44 -0.81
N ARG A 123 21.58 3.39 -2.08
CA ARG A 123 20.57 4.31 -2.61
C ARG A 123 19.24 4.16 -1.86
N TRP A 124 18.75 2.94 -1.72
CA TRP A 124 17.46 2.64 -1.08
C TRP A 124 17.47 2.95 0.42
N LYS A 125 18.59 2.72 1.10
CA LYS A 125 18.76 3.16 2.49
C LYS A 125 18.65 4.67 2.62
N ALA A 126 19.29 5.42 1.72
CA ALA A 126 19.30 6.88 1.76
C ALA A 126 17.93 7.49 1.42
N ILE A 127 17.21 6.93 0.45
CA ILE A 127 15.93 7.48 -0.04
C ILE A 127 14.74 6.95 0.76
N CYS A 128 14.71 5.66 1.06
CA CYS A 128 13.55 4.99 1.66
C CYS A 128 13.76 4.61 3.13
N GLY A 129 14.99 4.72 3.66
CA GLY A 129 15.29 4.29 5.02
C GLY A 129 15.15 2.78 5.24
N THR A 130 15.37 1.98 4.19
CA THR A 130 15.39 0.52 4.29
C THR A 130 16.55 0.04 5.14
N GLU A 131 16.39 -1.10 5.81
CA GLU A 131 17.31 -1.59 6.82
C GLU A 131 17.91 -2.94 6.44
N GLU A 132 19.12 -3.17 6.93
CA GLU A 132 19.71 -4.50 6.91
C GLU A 132 18.91 -5.46 7.81
N LYS A 133 19.00 -6.76 7.48
CA LYS A 133 18.27 -7.83 8.18
C LYS A 133 18.32 -7.72 9.70
N GLU A 134 19.50 -7.48 10.27
CA GLU A 134 19.66 -7.42 11.74
C GLU A 134 18.84 -6.29 12.39
N GLU A 135 18.86 -5.08 11.81
CA GLU A 135 18.13 -3.93 12.34
C GLU A 135 16.63 -4.02 12.01
N ARG A 136 16.28 -4.45 10.79
CA ARG A 136 14.89 -4.76 10.41
C ARG A 136 14.24 -5.73 11.40
N ASP A 137 14.90 -6.86 11.68
CA ASP A 137 14.37 -7.88 12.59
C ASP A 137 14.25 -7.37 14.03
N LYS A 138 15.14 -6.46 14.45
CA LYS A 138 15.06 -5.79 15.75
C LYS A 138 13.84 -4.87 15.81
N LEU A 139 13.65 -4.01 14.82
CA LEU A 139 12.49 -3.10 14.73
C LEU A 139 11.18 -3.88 14.70
N CYS A 140 11.08 -4.93 13.88
CA CYS A 140 9.92 -5.82 13.85
C CYS A 140 9.56 -6.40 15.23
N LYS A 141 10.56 -6.76 16.05
CA LYS A 141 10.33 -7.24 17.43
C LYS A 141 9.83 -6.13 18.35
N GLU A 142 10.25 -4.89 18.16
CA GLU A 142 9.72 -3.74 18.90
C GLU A 142 8.22 -3.53 18.61
N TYR A 143 7.77 -3.87 17.40
CA TYR A 143 6.35 -3.90 17.01
C TYR A 143 5.62 -5.19 17.40
N GLY A 144 6.23 -6.03 18.25
CA GLY A 144 5.57 -7.21 18.82
C GLY A 144 5.63 -8.48 17.96
N LEU A 145 6.39 -8.48 16.86
CA LEU A 145 6.61 -9.71 16.09
C LEU A 145 7.56 -10.67 16.81
N SER A 146 7.24 -11.97 16.73
CA SER A 146 8.13 -13.04 17.16
C SER A 146 9.19 -13.34 16.10
N SER A 147 10.24 -14.10 16.44
CA SER A 147 11.19 -14.56 15.42
C SER A 147 10.52 -15.44 14.35
N GLY A 148 9.50 -16.24 14.71
CA GLY A 148 8.76 -17.05 13.75
C GLY A 148 7.85 -16.23 12.85
N ASP A 149 7.31 -15.12 13.37
CA ASP A 149 6.54 -14.15 12.59
C ASP A 149 7.46 -13.51 11.53
N ILE A 150 8.65 -13.09 11.93
CA ILE A 150 9.64 -12.48 11.03
C ILE A 150 10.09 -13.46 9.94
N GLU A 151 10.32 -14.73 10.28
CA GLU A 151 10.61 -15.78 9.29
C GLU A 151 9.45 -15.99 8.31
N THR A 152 8.21 -15.89 8.80
CA THR A 152 7.00 -15.98 7.98
C THR A 152 6.90 -14.81 6.99
N LEU A 153 7.22 -13.58 7.43
CA LEU A 153 7.28 -12.41 6.55
C LEU A 153 8.42 -12.51 5.55
N GLU A 154 9.62 -12.89 5.99
CA GLU A 154 10.79 -13.03 5.12
C GLU A 154 10.51 -14.03 3.98
N LYS A 155 9.96 -15.21 4.31
CA LYS A 155 9.61 -16.19 3.29
C LYS A 155 8.49 -15.69 2.37
N GLY A 156 7.41 -15.14 2.95
CA GLY A 156 6.23 -14.73 2.19
C GLY A 156 6.54 -13.60 1.22
N ILE A 157 7.15 -12.52 1.71
CA ILE A 157 7.45 -11.31 0.92
C ILE A 157 8.48 -11.62 -0.17
N VAL A 158 9.56 -12.36 0.15
CA VAL A 158 10.56 -12.72 -0.88
C VAL A 158 9.93 -13.61 -1.96
N THR A 159 9.11 -14.59 -1.57
CA THR A 159 8.44 -15.46 -2.55
C THR A 159 7.56 -14.63 -3.48
N GLN A 160 6.76 -13.71 -2.92
CA GLN A 160 5.83 -12.87 -3.66
C GLN A 160 6.55 -11.90 -4.61
N HIS A 161 7.60 -11.21 -4.13
CA HIS A 161 8.39 -10.27 -4.93
C HIS A 161 9.10 -10.94 -6.13
N THR A 162 9.45 -12.23 -6.00
CA THR A 162 10.15 -12.96 -7.07
C THR A 162 9.22 -13.74 -8.00
N ASP A 163 7.91 -13.72 -7.76
CA ASP A 163 6.93 -14.44 -8.55
C ASP A 163 6.41 -13.55 -9.69
N SER A 164 6.73 -13.90 -10.94
CA SER A 164 6.31 -13.13 -12.12
C SER A 164 4.83 -13.26 -12.47
N GLU A 165 4.07 -14.12 -11.78
CA GLU A 165 2.65 -14.37 -12.04
C GLU A 165 1.73 -13.56 -11.10
N VAL A 166 2.28 -12.79 -10.17
CA VAL A 166 1.48 -11.92 -9.29
C VAL A 166 0.91 -10.73 -10.07
N SER A 167 -0.25 -10.25 -9.64
CA SER A 167 -0.88 -9.07 -10.22
C SER A 167 -0.24 -7.75 -9.77
N LYS A 168 0.44 -7.76 -8.63
CA LYS A 168 1.10 -6.60 -8.02
C LYS A 168 2.32 -7.08 -7.26
N ASP A 169 3.44 -6.37 -7.34
CA ASP A 169 4.60 -6.62 -6.49
C ASP A 169 4.51 -5.79 -5.20
N PHE A 170 4.41 -6.48 -4.06
CA PHE A 170 4.20 -5.85 -2.76
C PHE A 170 5.44 -5.12 -2.22
N ALA A 171 6.63 -5.69 -2.41
CA ALA A 171 7.87 -5.07 -1.93
C ALA A 171 8.24 -3.86 -2.79
N HIS A 172 7.98 -3.94 -4.10
CA HIS A 172 8.12 -2.84 -5.04
C HIS A 172 7.17 -1.68 -4.71
N GLU A 173 5.88 -1.95 -4.50
CA GLU A 173 4.92 -0.92 -4.08
C GLU A 173 5.32 -0.27 -2.73
N ALA A 174 5.78 -1.09 -1.78
CA ALA A 174 6.21 -0.60 -0.48
C ALA A 174 7.43 0.33 -0.57
N VAL A 175 8.46 0.00 -1.36
CA VAL A 175 9.65 0.86 -1.43
C VAL A 175 9.33 2.25 -2.00
N GLN A 176 8.37 2.32 -2.92
CA GLN A 176 7.87 3.58 -3.48
C GLN A 176 7.12 4.41 -2.45
N ILE A 177 6.15 3.80 -1.75
CA ILE A 177 5.39 4.51 -0.71
C ILE A 177 6.32 5.01 0.40
N ALA A 178 7.33 4.23 0.77
CA ALA A 178 8.34 4.67 1.72
C ALA A 178 9.10 5.91 1.22
N ALA A 179 9.46 5.97 -0.06
CA ALA A 179 10.10 7.14 -0.66
C ALA A 179 9.17 8.37 -0.67
N PHE A 180 7.90 8.19 -1.06
CA PHE A 180 6.93 9.29 -1.22
C PHE A 180 6.66 10.07 0.07
N THR A 181 6.92 9.45 1.21
CA THR A 181 6.69 10.07 2.52
C THR A 181 7.75 11.12 2.85
N GLU A 182 8.95 11.02 2.27
CA GLU A 182 10.12 11.86 2.59
C GLU A 182 10.52 11.80 4.08
N GLU A 183 10.11 10.75 4.81
CA GLU A 183 10.35 10.61 6.26
C GLU A 183 11.70 9.92 6.59
N SER A 184 12.45 9.51 5.56
CA SER A 184 13.84 9.04 5.67
C SER A 184 14.85 10.16 5.93
N TRP A 185 14.41 11.41 5.82
CA TRP A 185 15.27 12.58 5.97
C TRP A 185 15.65 12.79 7.43
N ASP A 186 16.94 12.87 7.67
CA ASP A 186 17.46 13.42 8.91
C ASP A 186 18.48 14.52 8.57
N PHE A 187 18.20 15.77 8.96
CA PHE A 187 18.90 17.01 8.56
C PHE A 187 20.43 17.00 8.82
N ILE A 188 20.98 15.96 9.46
CA ILE A 188 22.34 15.89 9.98
C ILE A 188 23.18 14.71 9.42
N SER A 189 22.60 13.76 8.65
CA SER A 189 23.33 12.56 8.17
C SER A 189 24.04 12.74 6.81
N THR A 190 25.02 11.88 6.52
CA THR A 190 25.70 11.74 5.20
C THR A 190 24.79 11.27 4.08
N ASP A 191 23.64 10.67 4.40
CA ASP A 191 22.62 10.24 3.45
C ASP A 191 21.95 11.43 2.75
N ASN A 192 22.01 12.63 3.37
CA ASN A 192 21.58 13.89 2.77
C ASN A 192 22.31 14.20 1.45
N ALA A 193 23.56 13.77 1.27
CA ALA A 193 24.27 14.03 0.01
C ALA A 193 23.65 13.23 -1.13
N VAL A 194 23.34 11.95 -0.90
CA VAL A 194 22.71 11.07 -1.90
C VAL A 194 21.27 11.50 -2.16
N HIS A 195 20.54 11.91 -1.12
CA HIS A 195 19.17 12.40 -1.23
C HIS A 195 19.07 13.74 -1.98
N ASN A 196 19.89 14.74 -1.59
CA ASN A 196 19.94 16.02 -2.29
C ASN A 196 20.43 15.86 -3.73
N LEU A 197 21.36 14.93 -3.98
CA LEU A 197 21.72 14.56 -5.34
C LEU A 197 20.54 13.97 -6.08
N SER A 198 19.77 13.06 -5.47
CA SER A 198 18.55 12.51 -6.09
C SER A 198 17.57 13.62 -6.46
N HIS A 199 17.32 14.58 -5.57
CA HIS A 199 16.43 15.70 -5.87
C HIS A 199 16.91 16.58 -7.03
N ILE A 200 18.20 16.91 -7.02
CA ILE A 200 18.80 17.71 -8.08
C ILE A 200 18.80 16.95 -9.41
N VAL A 201 19.02 15.64 -9.37
CA VAL A 201 19.12 14.76 -10.54
C VAL A 201 17.76 14.49 -11.18
N ASN A 202 16.70 14.49 -10.37
CA ASN A 202 15.32 14.18 -10.80
C ASN A 202 14.46 15.43 -10.99
N GLU A 203 14.99 16.63 -10.74
CA GLU A 203 14.35 17.91 -11.03
C GLU A 203 12.92 18.11 -10.44
N GLY A 204 12.61 17.44 -9.33
CA GLY A 204 11.27 17.47 -8.72
C GLY A 204 10.32 16.34 -9.13
N LEU A 205 10.81 15.35 -9.89
CA LEU A 205 10.10 14.12 -10.31
C LEU A 205 10.52 12.90 -9.48
N GLU A 206 10.92 13.07 -8.23
CA GLU A 206 11.50 11.97 -7.44
C GLU A 206 10.51 10.84 -7.19
N HIS A 207 9.22 11.16 -7.06
CA HIS A 207 8.17 10.16 -6.87
C HIS A 207 7.92 9.38 -8.17
N GLU A 208 8.00 10.04 -9.31
CA GLU A 208 7.81 9.42 -10.61
C GLU A 208 9.02 8.53 -10.95
N GLU A 209 10.25 9.01 -10.71
CA GLU A 209 11.53 8.32 -10.96
C GLU A 209 11.78 7.11 -10.06
N ILE A 210 11.14 7.05 -8.88
CA ILE A 210 11.17 5.88 -8.01
C ILE A 210 10.07 4.86 -8.35
N SER A 211 9.13 5.26 -9.22
CA SER A 211 7.92 4.53 -9.64
C SER A 211 7.93 4.35 -11.17
N PHE A 212 6.78 4.53 -11.82
CA PHE A 212 6.56 4.23 -13.24
C PHE A 212 7.59 4.82 -14.20
N LYS A 213 8.09 6.04 -13.97
CA LYS A 213 9.08 6.64 -14.86
C LYS A 213 10.41 5.90 -14.79
N GLY A 214 10.86 5.55 -13.60
CA GLY A 214 12.10 4.78 -13.40
C GLY A 214 12.03 3.40 -14.05
N ASP A 215 10.86 2.76 -13.99
CA ASP A 215 10.61 1.46 -14.60
C ASP A 215 10.61 1.54 -16.13
N VAL A 216 9.94 2.55 -16.71
CA VAL A 216 9.99 2.85 -18.15
C VAL A 216 11.42 3.14 -18.61
N ASP A 217 12.14 4.04 -17.93
CA ASP A 217 13.49 4.44 -18.32
C ASP A 217 14.49 3.29 -18.20
N SER A 218 14.29 2.40 -17.23
CA SER A 218 15.13 1.23 -17.02
C SER A 218 14.79 0.05 -17.92
N GLY A 219 13.63 0.04 -18.58
CA GLY A 219 13.14 -1.10 -19.35
C GLY A 219 12.84 -2.34 -18.52
N ARG A 220 12.68 -2.18 -17.19
CA ARG A 220 12.46 -3.29 -16.24
C ARG A 220 11.07 -3.16 -15.66
N TYR A 221 10.09 -3.59 -16.43
CA TYR A 221 8.69 -3.53 -16.05
C TYR A 221 7.92 -4.74 -16.55
N SER A 222 6.75 -4.90 -15.98
CA SER A 222 5.69 -5.82 -16.35
C SER A 222 4.35 -5.14 -16.04
N ASP A 223 3.23 -5.76 -16.43
CA ASP A 223 1.92 -5.28 -16.00
C ASP A 223 1.78 -5.25 -14.47
N SER A 224 2.46 -6.17 -13.75
CA SER A 224 2.48 -6.18 -12.29
C SER A 224 3.22 -4.98 -11.71
N ASP A 225 4.35 -4.60 -12.30
CA ASP A 225 5.12 -3.44 -11.87
C ASP A 225 4.31 -2.16 -12.10
N PHE A 226 3.72 -1.98 -13.29
CA PHE A 226 2.84 -0.83 -13.56
C PHE A 226 1.57 -0.81 -12.70
N ASN A 227 1.06 -1.97 -12.29
CA ASN A 227 -0.02 -2.02 -11.30
C ASN A 227 0.47 -1.48 -9.95
N SER A 228 1.65 -1.91 -9.48
CA SER A 228 2.27 -1.45 -8.24
C SER A 228 2.64 0.03 -8.26
N ASP A 229 3.12 0.55 -9.39
CA ASP A 229 3.48 1.96 -9.56
C ASP A 229 2.29 2.90 -9.35
N LEU A 230 1.23 2.67 -10.13
CA LEU A 230 0.05 3.51 -10.10
C LEU A 230 -0.67 3.39 -8.75
N ASP A 231 -0.73 2.18 -8.20
CA ASP A 231 -1.39 1.93 -6.92
C ASP A 231 -0.64 2.58 -5.76
N ALA A 232 0.70 2.60 -5.77
CA ALA A 232 1.49 3.29 -4.76
C ALA A 232 1.12 4.78 -4.69
N ILE A 233 0.99 5.44 -5.85
CA ILE A 233 0.64 6.86 -5.94
C ILE A 233 -0.80 7.08 -5.49
N ASN A 234 -1.75 6.31 -6.01
CA ASN A 234 -3.18 6.42 -5.68
C ASN A 234 -3.41 6.21 -4.18
N TYR A 235 -2.85 5.13 -3.63
CA TYR A 235 -2.96 4.83 -2.21
C TYR A 235 -2.30 5.91 -1.34
N TYR A 236 -1.08 6.33 -1.66
CA TYR A 236 -0.40 7.39 -0.92
C TYR A 236 -1.23 8.68 -0.88
N LYS A 237 -1.79 9.10 -2.01
CA LYS A 237 -2.63 10.31 -2.11
C LYS A 237 -3.90 10.19 -1.27
N ARG A 238 -4.55 9.03 -1.27
CA ARG A 238 -5.72 8.76 -0.40
C ARG A 238 -5.35 8.79 1.08
N ALA A 239 -4.31 8.07 1.47
CA ALA A 239 -3.91 7.89 2.86
C ALA A 239 -3.31 9.15 3.50
N THR A 240 -2.86 10.11 2.69
CA THR A 240 -2.30 11.39 3.14
C THR A 240 -3.20 12.61 2.88
N ALA A 241 -4.42 12.40 2.37
CA ALA A 241 -5.38 13.48 2.18
C ALA A 241 -5.76 14.15 3.52
N ASP A 242 -6.09 15.45 3.50
CA ASP A 242 -6.38 16.27 4.70
C ASP A 242 -7.43 15.68 5.67
N LYS A 243 -8.29 14.78 5.20
CA LYS A 243 -9.38 14.15 5.96
C LYS A 243 -9.14 12.67 6.28
N ALA A 244 -8.01 12.11 5.87
CA ALA A 244 -7.69 10.71 6.14
C ALA A 244 -7.35 10.54 7.62
N ASP A 245 -8.08 9.67 8.30
CA ASP A 245 -7.76 9.30 9.67
C ASP A 245 -6.56 8.34 9.69
N ARG A 246 -5.64 8.57 10.63
CA ARG A 246 -4.45 7.73 10.80
C ARG A 246 -4.85 6.29 11.14
N ASP A 247 -5.92 6.12 11.91
CA ASP A 247 -6.37 4.80 12.35
C ASP A 247 -6.98 3.98 11.19
N ASP A 248 -7.37 4.66 10.10
CA ASP A 248 -7.98 4.06 8.91
C ASP A 248 -6.98 3.82 7.77
N ILE A 249 -5.70 4.20 7.88
CA ILE A 249 -4.79 4.24 6.73
C ILE A 249 -4.69 2.90 5.99
N PHE A 250 -4.67 1.78 6.73
CA PHE A 250 -4.57 0.46 6.12
C PHE A 250 -5.90 0.01 5.54
N THR A 251 -7.01 0.43 6.14
CA THR A 251 -8.36 0.19 5.60
C THR A 251 -8.58 0.99 4.32
N ILE A 252 -8.05 2.22 4.22
CA ILE A 252 -8.05 3.01 2.98
C ILE A 252 -7.37 2.24 1.85
N GLY A 253 -6.23 1.60 2.12
CA GLY A 253 -5.53 0.75 1.14
C GLY A 253 -6.35 -0.48 0.75
N ALA A 254 -6.92 -1.19 1.73
CA ALA A 254 -7.74 -2.37 1.48
C ALA A 254 -9.04 -2.04 0.71
N ASP A 255 -9.70 -0.93 1.01
CA ASP A 255 -10.89 -0.47 0.30
C ASP A 255 -10.55 -0.08 -1.14
N TYR A 256 -9.41 0.57 -1.36
CA TYR A 256 -8.89 0.87 -2.69
C TYR A 256 -8.65 -0.42 -3.50
N ASN A 257 -7.89 -1.36 -2.96
CA ASN A 257 -7.60 -2.64 -3.60
C ASN A 257 -8.87 -3.44 -3.90
N SER A 258 -9.83 -3.48 -2.97
CA SER A 258 -11.14 -4.10 -3.19
C SER A 258 -11.88 -3.44 -4.36
N GLY A 259 -11.88 -2.12 -4.45
CA GLY A 259 -12.52 -1.39 -5.54
C GLY A 259 -11.85 -1.61 -6.89
N ILE A 260 -10.53 -1.81 -6.92
CA ILE A 260 -9.81 -2.23 -8.13
C ILE A 260 -10.26 -3.63 -8.57
N SER A 261 -10.32 -4.57 -7.63
CA SER A 261 -10.67 -5.97 -7.89
C SER A 261 -12.07 -6.13 -8.49
N ASP A 262 -13.05 -5.37 -7.98
CA ASP A 262 -14.43 -5.38 -8.49
C ASP A 262 -14.70 -4.36 -9.61
N ASN A 263 -13.68 -3.56 -10.00
CA ASN A 263 -13.75 -2.48 -10.99
C ASN A 263 -14.72 -1.34 -10.62
N SER A 264 -15.05 -1.16 -9.34
CA SER A 264 -15.72 0.06 -8.86
C SER A 264 -14.79 1.26 -8.78
N ILE A 265 -13.48 1.02 -8.69
CA ILE A 265 -12.41 2.01 -8.84
C ILE A 265 -11.63 1.67 -10.12
N ASN A 266 -11.29 2.68 -10.91
CA ASN A 266 -10.41 2.53 -12.06
C ASN A 266 -9.03 3.12 -11.73
N ARG A 267 -8.01 2.27 -11.70
CA ARG A 267 -6.62 2.61 -11.34
C ARG A 267 -6.05 3.73 -12.20
N VAL A 268 -6.21 3.62 -13.52
CA VAL A 268 -5.65 4.54 -14.49
C VAL A 268 -6.30 5.92 -14.41
N ASN A 269 -7.64 5.96 -14.32
CA ASN A 269 -8.36 7.22 -14.21
C ASN A 269 -8.00 7.95 -12.91
N GLU A 270 -7.92 7.21 -11.80
CA GLU A 270 -7.54 7.82 -10.53
C GLU A 270 -6.07 8.27 -10.50
N PHE A 271 -5.19 7.52 -11.17
CA PHE A 271 -3.81 7.94 -11.37
C PHE A 271 -3.74 9.26 -12.12
N TYR A 272 -4.48 9.42 -13.23
CA TYR A 272 -4.55 10.71 -13.91
C TYR A 272 -5.17 11.81 -13.06
N ASP A 273 -6.20 11.52 -12.26
CA ASP A 273 -6.82 12.50 -11.36
C ASP A 273 -5.81 13.03 -10.33
N ASN A 274 -4.81 12.24 -9.92
CA ASN A 274 -3.73 12.69 -9.03
C ASN A 274 -2.79 13.72 -9.68
N TYR A 275 -2.81 13.82 -11.01
CA TYR A 275 -2.07 14.81 -11.81
C TYR A 275 -2.99 15.86 -12.46
N ASP A 276 -4.31 15.83 -12.25
CA ASP A 276 -5.23 16.84 -12.77
C ASP A 276 -5.08 18.16 -11.98
N TYR A 277 -4.15 18.99 -12.43
CA TYR A 277 -3.93 20.32 -11.88
C TYR A 277 -5.00 21.30 -12.38
N SER A 278 -5.98 21.59 -11.53
CA SER A 278 -7.01 22.61 -11.81
C SER A 278 -6.52 24.08 -11.77
N GLY A 279 -5.21 24.34 -11.80
CA GLY A 279 -4.59 25.67 -11.70
C GLY A 279 -3.47 25.93 -12.72
N ILE A 280 -3.21 27.21 -13.03
CA ILE A 280 -2.13 27.64 -13.94
C ILE A 280 -0.78 27.42 -13.24
N ILE A 281 0.02 26.46 -13.71
CA ILE A 281 1.43 26.33 -13.33
C ILE A 281 2.25 27.32 -14.17
N PHE A 282 3.24 27.96 -13.56
CA PHE A 282 4.08 29.02 -14.14
C PHE A 282 4.49 28.74 -15.61
N GLY A 283 3.79 29.40 -16.55
CA GLY A 283 4.11 29.37 -17.98
C GLY A 283 3.40 28.30 -18.81
N TRP A 284 2.69 27.36 -18.19
CA TRP A 284 1.94 26.29 -18.87
C TRP A 284 0.45 26.44 -18.59
N GLY A 285 -0.39 26.31 -19.63
CA GLY A 285 -1.84 26.39 -19.49
C GLY A 285 -2.42 25.25 -18.65
N LYS A 286 -3.75 25.22 -18.49
CA LYS A 286 -4.45 24.08 -17.88
C LYS A 286 -4.15 22.81 -18.71
N LYS A 287 -3.58 21.78 -18.09
CA LYS A 287 -3.29 20.46 -18.68
C LYS A 287 -4.17 19.39 -18.03
N SER A 288 -4.53 18.35 -18.77
CA SER A 288 -5.17 17.15 -18.19
C SER A 288 -4.12 16.33 -17.43
N GLY A 289 -4.55 15.40 -16.58
CA GLY A 289 -3.63 14.44 -15.95
C GLY A 289 -2.87 13.59 -16.99
N GLU A 290 -3.53 13.22 -18.09
CA GLU A 290 -2.92 12.53 -19.22
C GLU A 290 -1.76 13.34 -19.83
N ASP A 291 -1.99 14.63 -20.12
CA ASP A 291 -0.96 15.53 -20.69
C ASP A 291 0.23 15.68 -19.73
N VAL A 292 -0.02 15.74 -18.42
CA VAL A 292 1.05 15.86 -17.40
C VAL A 292 1.87 14.58 -17.31
N VAL A 293 1.23 13.40 -17.35
CA VAL A 293 1.93 12.12 -17.37
C VAL A 293 2.76 11.98 -18.65
N GLU A 294 2.23 12.40 -19.80
CA GLU A 294 3.00 12.44 -21.05
C GLU A 294 4.25 13.34 -20.92
N ASP A 295 4.11 14.55 -20.38
CA ASP A 295 5.26 15.43 -20.14
C ASP A 295 6.32 14.77 -19.24
N ILE A 296 5.89 14.09 -18.16
CA ILE A 296 6.79 13.42 -17.22
C ILE A 296 7.58 12.30 -17.90
N ILE A 297 6.91 11.48 -18.72
CA ILE A 297 7.55 10.39 -19.45
C ILE A 297 8.52 10.94 -20.50
N GLU A 298 8.18 12.05 -21.15
CA GLU A 298 9.04 12.69 -22.16
C GLU A 298 10.20 13.49 -21.56
N ASP A 299 10.15 13.86 -20.28
CA ASP A 299 11.20 14.64 -19.65
C ASP A 299 12.50 13.85 -19.43
N GLU A 300 13.63 14.40 -19.89
CA GLU A 300 14.94 13.75 -19.83
C GLU A 300 15.77 14.29 -18.65
N THR A 301 15.40 13.91 -17.43
CA THR A 301 16.16 14.25 -16.22
C THR A 301 17.58 13.67 -16.27
N ILE A 302 18.48 14.11 -15.38
CA ILE A 302 19.80 13.49 -15.24
C ILE A 302 19.66 12.02 -14.82
N GLY A 303 18.65 11.71 -13.99
CA GLY A 303 18.33 10.37 -13.52
C GLY A 303 17.88 9.47 -14.66
N SER A 304 16.87 9.92 -15.41
CA SER A 304 16.36 9.28 -16.62
C SER A 304 17.48 8.98 -17.63
N ASN A 305 18.33 9.97 -17.91
CA ASN A 305 19.47 9.80 -18.81
C ASN A 305 20.50 8.78 -18.30
N HIS A 306 20.76 8.73 -17.00
CA HIS A 306 21.67 7.76 -16.42
C HIS A 306 21.10 6.33 -16.53
N ILE A 307 19.85 6.14 -16.12
CA ILE A 307 19.15 4.86 -16.10
C ILE A 307 18.98 4.31 -17.52
N SER A 308 18.57 5.16 -18.47
CA SER A 308 18.30 4.77 -19.86
C SER A 308 19.55 4.71 -20.74
N SER A 309 20.72 5.17 -20.27
CA SER A 309 21.98 5.23 -21.05
C SER A 309 22.43 3.92 -21.73
N PRO A 310 22.11 2.71 -21.22
CA PRO A 310 22.47 1.47 -21.90
C PRO A 310 21.62 1.16 -23.15
N TYR A 311 20.47 1.82 -23.33
CA TYR A 311 19.49 1.52 -24.37
C TYR A 311 19.59 2.45 -25.58
N SER A 312 19.25 1.93 -26.75
CA SER A 312 19.09 2.72 -27.97
C SER A 312 17.80 3.55 -27.95
N ASP A 313 17.73 4.58 -28.78
CA ASP A 313 16.53 5.44 -28.88
C ASP A 313 15.27 4.62 -29.25
N ASP A 314 15.41 3.62 -30.13
CA ASP A 314 14.31 2.71 -30.50
C ASP A 314 13.83 1.85 -29.31
N GLU A 315 14.74 1.42 -28.43
CA GLU A 315 14.39 0.66 -27.23
C GLU A 315 13.70 1.57 -26.19
N LYS A 316 14.21 2.79 -25.98
CA LYS A 316 13.58 3.77 -25.08
C LYS A 316 12.17 4.11 -25.53
N GLU A 317 11.97 4.37 -26.82
CA GLU A 317 10.65 4.65 -27.39
C GLU A 317 9.70 3.46 -27.24
N LYS A 318 10.21 2.24 -27.36
CA LYS A 318 9.42 1.04 -27.10
C LYS A 318 8.99 0.97 -25.63
N HIS A 319 9.85 1.29 -24.68
CA HIS A 319 9.48 1.26 -23.26
C HIS A 319 8.35 2.24 -22.94
N LYS A 320 8.46 3.48 -23.46
CA LYS A 320 7.39 4.49 -23.35
C LYS A 320 6.08 3.98 -23.94
N LYS A 321 6.13 3.39 -25.14
CA LYS A 321 4.96 2.84 -25.82
C LYS A 321 4.31 1.69 -25.05
N ASP A 322 5.09 0.80 -24.46
CA ASP A 322 4.56 -0.33 -23.68
C ASP A 322 3.82 0.18 -22.42
N PHE A 323 4.31 1.24 -21.78
CA PHE A 323 3.58 1.90 -20.68
C PHE A 323 2.27 2.55 -21.16
N TYR A 324 2.28 3.29 -22.27
CA TYR A 324 1.05 3.85 -22.82
C TYR A 324 0.04 2.79 -23.26
N ASP A 325 0.49 1.65 -23.80
CA ASP A 325 -0.38 0.49 -24.09
C ASP A 325 -1.03 -0.05 -22.82
N TYR A 326 -0.28 -0.17 -21.73
CA TYR A 326 -0.83 -0.56 -20.42
C TYR A 326 -1.92 0.43 -19.95
N LEU A 327 -1.67 1.74 -20.03
CA LEU A 327 -2.65 2.76 -19.65
C LEU A 327 -3.92 2.69 -20.52
N GLU A 328 -3.77 2.51 -21.84
CA GLU A 328 -4.88 2.35 -22.77
C GLU A 328 -5.72 1.09 -22.45
N ARG A 329 -5.06 -0.03 -22.14
CA ARG A 329 -5.76 -1.26 -21.71
C ARG A 329 -6.52 -1.06 -20.39
N GLY A 330 -6.02 -0.21 -19.50
CA GLY A 330 -6.60 0.11 -18.20
C GLY A 330 -7.76 1.12 -18.20
N GLU A 331 -7.93 1.90 -19.28
CA GLU A 331 -8.90 3.02 -19.37
C GLU A 331 -10.34 2.62 -18.97
N LYS A 332 -10.77 1.42 -19.36
CA LYS A 332 -12.16 0.94 -19.13
C LYS A 332 -12.26 -0.13 -18.06
N LYS A 333 -11.18 -0.86 -17.81
CA LYS A 333 -11.15 -2.01 -16.91
C LYS A 333 -9.73 -2.18 -16.40
N ASN A 334 -9.57 -2.40 -15.10
CA ASN A 334 -8.26 -2.57 -14.51
C ASN A 334 -7.53 -3.76 -15.15
N VAL A 335 -6.28 -3.52 -15.53
CA VAL A 335 -5.33 -4.57 -15.91
C VAL A 335 -5.10 -5.47 -14.69
N LYS A 336 -5.07 -6.78 -14.94
CA LYS A 336 -4.97 -7.80 -13.90
C LYS A 336 -3.57 -8.28 -13.73
#